data_AF-A0A0P9K6K1-F1
#
_entry.id   AF-A0A0P9K6K1-F1
#
_cell.length_a   1.000
_cell.length_b   1.000
_cell.length_c   1.000
_cell.angle_alpha   90.00
_cell.angle_beta   90.00
_cell.angle_gamma   90.00
#
_symmetry.space_group_name_H-M   'P 1'
#
loop_
_entity.id
_entity.type
_entity.pdbx_description
1 polymer ?
#
loop_
_entity_poly.entity_id
_entity_poly.type
_entity_poly.pdbx_seq_one_letter_code
_entity_poly.pdbx_strand_id
1 'polypeptide(L)'
;MSNHIKGQSRTQATLFPEVLDDFIAEDNPVRVIDVFVDELNLEQMKFNRVIAKRTGRPGYHPATILKLYIYGYLNRIQSSRRLETETIRNIELMWLLERLKLDFKTIADFRRDNAEGIKQACSHFVTICREMGMFSEGKVAIDGSKFKAVNSKPTTPQG
;
A
#
# COMPACT_ATOMS: atom_id res chain seq x y z
N MET A 1 3.82 30.56 35.84
CA MET A 1 4.30 30.40 34.44
C MET A 1 4.50 28.92 34.20
N SER A 2 3.71 28.30 33.33
CA SER A 2 3.84 26.87 33.07
C SER A 2 5.00 26.61 32.11
N ASN A 3 6.03 25.92 32.61
CA ASN A 3 7.21 25.53 31.85
C ASN A 3 6.90 24.31 30.97
N HIS A 4 6.10 24.50 29.92
CA HIS A 4 5.87 23.46 28.94
C HIS A 4 7.07 23.35 27.99
N ILE A 5 7.39 22.11 27.59
CA ILE A 5 8.32 21.84 26.49
C ILE A 5 7.72 22.47 25.22
N LYS A 6 8.50 23.31 24.54
CA LYS A 6 8.11 23.94 23.27
C LYS A 6 8.65 23.13 22.10
N GLY A 7 7.84 22.96 21.06
CA GLY A 7 8.30 22.40 19.79
C GLY A 7 9.18 23.37 18.99
N GLN A 8 9.69 22.91 17.85
CA GLN A 8 10.44 23.73 16.91
C GLN A 8 9.51 24.62 16.06
N SER A 9 10.00 25.78 15.62
CA SER A 9 9.22 26.70 14.78
C SER A 9 9.06 26.15 13.35
N ARG A 10 7.85 26.25 12.79
CA ARG A 10 7.55 25.84 11.40
C ARG A 10 8.25 26.68 10.33
N THR A 11 8.79 27.84 10.72
CA THR A 11 9.54 28.75 9.84
C THR A 11 11.04 28.67 10.04
N GLN A 12 11.51 27.81 10.96
CA GLN A 12 12.93 27.58 11.16
C GLN A 12 13.49 26.80 9.97
N ALA A 13 14.56 27.32 9.37
CA ALA A 13 15.27 26.65 8.29
C ALA A 13 16.51 25.92 8.83
N THR A 14 16.88 24.82 8.19
CA THR A 14 18.15 24.12 8.37
C THR A 14 19.19 24.63 7.36
N LEU A 15 20.48 24.38 7.61
CA LEU A 15 21.55 24.74 6.66
C LEU A 15 21.44 23.95 5.35
N PHE A 16 21.10 22.66 5.46
CA PHE A 16 20.82 21.78 4.33
C PHE A 16 19.40 21.21 4.45
N PRO A 17 18.65 21.04 3.34
CA PRO A 17 17.35 20.40 3.38
C PRO A 17 17.45 18.98 3.94
N GLU A 18 16.53 18.62 4.83
CA GLU A 18 16.36 17.23 5.28
C GLU A 18 15.92 16.35 4.10
N VAL A 19 16.48 15.15 4.02
CA VAL A 19 16.06 14.14 3.03
C VAL A 19 14.90 13.33 3.59
N LEU A 20 14.15 12.64 2.73
CA LEU A 20 13.02 11.82 3.18
C LEU A 20 13.44 10.75 4.19
N ASP A 21 14.65 10.22 4.03
CA ASP A 21 15.18 9.15 4.88
C ASP A 21 15.38 9.61 6.34
N ASP A 22 15.63 10.91 6.57
CA ASP A 22 15.79 11.49 7.92
C ASP A 22 14.49 11.38 8.75
N PHE A 23 13.33 11.25 8.10
CA PHE A 23 12.03 11.20 8.76
C PHE A 23 11.51 9.79 9.01
N ILE A 24 12.20 8.77 8.51
CA ILE A 24 11.80 7.37 8.62
C ILE A 24 12.83 6.63 9.45
N ALA A 25 12.46 6.22 10.66
CA ALA A 25 13.33 5.44 11.52
C ALA A 25 13.79 4.13 10.81
N GLU A 26 14.98 3.64 11.15
CA GLU A 26 15.55 2.41 10.56
C GLU A 26 14.67 1.18 10.81
N ASP A 27 13.95 1.16 11.93
CA ASP A 27 13.04 0.09 12.34
C ASP A 27 11.59 0.30 11.86
N ASN A 28 11.33 1.34 11.07
CA ASN A 28 9.98 1.61 10.56
C ASN A 28 9.53 0.49 9.60
N PRO A 29 8.33 -0.10 9.79
CA PRO A 29 7.84 -1.20 8.96
C PRO A 29 7.65 -0.84 7.48
N VAL A 30 7.58 0.45 7.12
CA VAL A 30 7.50 0.88 5.72
C VAL A 30 8.71 0.41 4.90
N ARG A 31 9.89 0.31 5.53
CA ARG A 31 11.13 -0.16 4.90
C ARG A 31 11.04 -1.64 4.51
N VAL A 32 10.28 -2.43 5.27
CA VAL A 32 10.05 -3.86 4.99
C VAL A 32 9.18 -4.01 3.75
N ILE A 33 8.19 -3.12 3.56
CA ILE A 33 7.36 -3.10 2.35
C ILE A 33 8.22 -2.81 1.12
N ASP A 34 9.13 -1.84 1.25
CA ASP A 34 10.03 -1.42 0.19
C ASP A 34 10.89 -2.59 -0.31
N VAL A 35 11.68 -3.16 0.60
CA VAL A 35 12.55 -4.32 0.33
C VAL A 35 11.74 -5.51 -0.18
N PHE A 36 10.60 -5.83 0.47
CA PHE A 36 9.78 -6.97 0.05
C PHE A 36 9.33 -6.84 -1.39
N VAL A 37 8.80 -5.68 -1.81
CA VAL A 37 8.27 -5.51 -3.16
C VAL A 37 9.40 -5.51 -4.20
N ASP A 38 10.57 -4.97 -3.86
CA ASP A 38 11.71 -4.92 -4.78
C ASP A 38 12.30 -6.32 -5.07
N GLU A 39 12.16 -7.25 -4.14
CA GLU A 39 12.55 -8.66 -4.32
C GLU A 39 11.50 -9.50 -5.09
N LEU A 40 10.29 -8.97 -5.35
CA LEU A 40 9.26 -9.73 -6.06
C LEU A 40 9.53 -9.79 -7.58
N ASN A 41 9.42 -10.99 -8.14
CA ASN A 41 9.33 -11.15 -9.59
C ASN A 41 7.90 -10.86 -10.08
N LEU A 42 7.63 -9.57 -10.34
CA LEU A 42 6.29 -9.11 -10.74
C LEU A 42 5.82 -9.69 -12.09
N GLU A 43 6.74 -10.04 -12.99
CA GLU A 43 6.40 -10.70 -14.26
C GLU A 43 5.84 -12.11 -14.03
N GLN A 44 6.52 -12.91 -13.20
CA GLN A 44 6.07 -14.26 -12.83
C GLN A 44 4.76 -14.22 -12.04
N MET A 45 4.56 -13.16 -11.25
CA MET A 45 3.30 -12.92 -10.52
C MET A 45 2.18 -12.36 -11.39
N LYS A 46 2.37 -12.29 -12.71
CA LYS A 46 1.37 -11.86 -13.71
C LYS A 46 0.87 -10.43 -13.52
N PHE A 47 1.71 -9.54 -13.01
CA PHE A 47 1.39 -8.12 -13.03
C PHE A 47 1.45 -7.59 -14.46
N ASN A 48 0.45 -6.81 -14.83
CA ASN A 48 0.39 -6.13 -16.12
C ASN A 48 1.33 -4.92 -16.12
N ARG A 49 1.86 -4.58 -17.30
CA ARG A 49 2.67 -3.36 -17.55
C ARG A 49 3.98 -3.29 -16.76
N VAL A 50 4.57 -4.43 -16.42
CA VAL A 50 5.93 -4.49 -15.87
C VAL A 50 6.93 -3.96 -16.89
N ILE A 51 6.77 -4.36 -18.16
CA ILE A 51 7.51 -3.79 -19.29
C ILE A 51 6.78 -2.52 -19.77
N ALA A 52 7.49 -1.40 -19.78
CA ALA A 52 6.97 -0.13 -20.27
C ALA A 52 6.63 -0.20 -21.77
N LYS A 53 5.55 0.49 -22.17
CA LYS A 53 5.23 0.65 -23.59
C LYS A 53 6.30 1.50 -24.27
N ARG A 54 6.70 1.13 -25.49
CA ARG A 54 7.69 1.86 -26.31
C ARG A 54 7.24 3.27 -26.71
N THR A 55 5.94 3.57 -26.63
CA THR A 55 5.36 4.84 -27.07
C THR A 55 4.37 5.39 -26.04
N GLY A 56 4.22 6.72 -26.03
CA GLY A 56 3.34 7.45 -25.11
C GLY A 56 4.04 7.84 -23.79
N ARG A 57 3.28 8.45 -22.87
CA ARG A 57 3.77 8.74 -21.52
C ARG A 57 4.01 7.43 -20.76
N PRO A 58 5.20 7.22 -20.17
CA PRO A 58 5.44 6.06 -19.32
C PRO A 58 4.42 5.98 -18.19
N GLY A 59 3.87 4.80 -17.96
CA GLY A 59 3.05 4.53 -16.78
C GLY A 59 3.93 4.38 -15.53
N TYR A 60 3.29 4.44 -14.37
CA TYR A 60 3.95 4.06 -13.12
C TYR A 60 4.34 2.58 -13.15
N HIS A 61 5.50 2.26 -12.58
CA HIS A 61 5.92 0.87 -12.46
C HIS A 61 4.96 0.11 -11.51
N PRO A 62 4.58 -1.14 -11.82
CA PRO A 62 3.68 -1.92 -10.95
C PRO A 62 4.15 -2.03 -9.50
N ALA A 63 5.47 -2.08 -9.25
CA ALA A 63 6.05 -2.09 -7.91
C ALA A 63 5.60 -0.89 -7.08
N THR A 64 5.62 0.32 -7.64
CA THR A 64 5.23 1.56 -6.94
C THR A 64 3.78 1.48 -6.43
N ILE A 65 2.86 1.01 -7.27
CA ILE A 65 1.44 0.92 -6.91
C ILE A 65 1.21 -0.27 -5.96
N LEU A 66 1.99 -1.36 -6.10
CA LEU A 66 1.94 -2.50 -5.18
C LEU A 66 2.41 -2.14 -3.77
N LYS A 67 3.51 -1.37 -3.63
CA LYS A 67 3.98 -0.80 -2.36
C LYS A 67 2.85 -0.03 -1.65
N LEU A 68 2.14 0.83 -2.39
CA LEU A 68 0.96 1.55 -1.89
C LEU A 68 -0.18 0.60 -1.44
N TYR A 69 -0.43 -0.49 -2.16
CA TYR A 69 -1.47 -1.46 -1.81
C TYR A 69 -1.16 -2.25 -0.54
N ILE A 70 0.10 -2.69 -0.37
CA ILE A 70 0.53 -3.38 0.84
C ILE A 70 0.46 -2.42 2.03
N TYR A 71 0.98 -1.20 1.88
CA TYR A 71 0.87 -0.17 2.90
C TYR A 71 -0.59 0.10 3.30
N GLY A 72 -1.47 0.26 2.31
CA GLY A 72 -2.89 0.46 2.54
C GLY A 72 -3.56 -0.72 3.25
N TYR A 73 -3.18 -1.96 2.92
CA TYR A 73 -3.70 -3.14 3.57
C TYR A 73 -3.34 -3.19 5.06
N LEU A 74 -2.06 -2.96 5.40
CA LEU A 74 -1.57 -2.94 6.78
C LEU A 74 -2.22 -1.82 7.61
N ASN A 75 -2.36 -0.64 7.01
CA ASN A 75 -2.92 0.54 7.66
C ASN A 75 -4.46 0.66 7.53
N ARG A 76 -5.14 -0.38 7.02
CA ARG A 76 -6.61 -0.42 6.83
C ARG A 76 -7.17 0.72 5.95
N ILE A 77 -6.44 1.12 4.92
CA ILE A 77 -6.79 2.15 3.93
C ILE A 77 -7.15 1.49 2.59
N GLN A 78 -8.44 1.22 2.38
CA GLN A 78 -8.91 0.46 1.21
C GLN A 78 -9.43 1.30 0.04
N SER A 79 -9.79 2.56 0.30
CA SER A 79 -10.34 3.46 -0.72
C SER A 79 -9.21 4.05 -1.57
N SER A 80 -9.30 3.93 -2.89
CA SER A 80 -8.34 4.53 -3.82
C SER A 80 -8.20 6.04 -3.64
N ARG A 81 -9.29 6.74 -3.28
CA ARG A 81 -9.26 8.18 -2.97
C ARG A 81 -8.55 8.48 -1.66
N ARG A 82 -8.73 7.61 -0.64
CA ARG A 82 -8.00 7.75 0.61
C ARG A 82 -6.51 7.48 0.39
N LEU A 83 -6.16 6.45 -0.38
CA LEU A 83 -4.77 6.17 -0.75
C LEU A 83 -4.13 7.34 -1.50
N GLU A 84 -4.81 7.90 -2.52
CA GLU A 84 -4.38 9.13 -3.22
C GLU A 84 -4.10 10.27 -2.23
N THR A 85 -5.03 10.52 -1.29
CA THR A 85 -4.86 11.57 -0.27
C THR A 85 -3.62 11.32 0.59
N GLU A 86 -3.39 10.07 1.00
CA GLU A 86 -2.23 9.70 1.81
C GLU A 86 -0.91 9.87 1.04
N THR A 87 -0.86 9.61 -0.28
CA THR A 87 0.37 9.86 -1.08
C THR A 87 0.86 11.31 -1.04
N ILE A 88 -0.02 12.25 -0.66
CA ILE A 88 0.27 13.69 -0.66
C ILE A 88 0.68 14.20 0.73
N ARG A 89 0.32 13.50 1.81
CA ARG A 89 0.45 14.03 3.18
C ARG A 89 1.19 13.12 4.16
N ASN A 90 1.26 11.83 3.84
CA ASN A 90 1.84 10.83 4.74
C ASN A 90 3.33 10.70 4.44
N ILE A 91 4.18 10.96 5.42
CA ILE A 91 5.63 10.95 5.23
C ILE A 91 6.17 9.55 4.87
N GLU A 92 5.57 8.48 5.40
CA GLU A 92 5.94 7.11 5.07
C GLU A 92 5.65 6.81 3.59
N LEU A 93 4.50 7.27 3.08
CA LEU A 93 4.18 7.10 1.65
C LEU A 93 4.95 8.06 0.75
N MET A 94 5.29 9.26 1.22
CA MET A 94 6.20 10.14 0.47
C MET A 94 7.57 9.49 0.31
N TRP A 95 8.07 8.83 1.36
CA TRP A 95 9.31 8.06 1.32
C TRP A 95 9.17 6.83 0.40
N LEU A 96 8.17 5.98 0.66
CA LEU A 96 7.96 4.70 -0.04
C LEU A 96 7.67 4.86 -1.55
N LEU A 97 7.06 5.98 -1.94
CA LEU A 97 6.69 6.26 -3.33
C LEU A 97 7.58 7.32 -3.98
N GLU A 98 8.66 7.73 -3.33
CA GLU A 98 9.58 8.76 -3.86
C GLU A 98 8.85 10.05 -4.25
N ARG A 99 7.83 10.44 -3.46
CA ARG A 99 6.91 11.57 -3.70
C ARG A 99 6.09 11.49 -5.00
N LEU A 100 5.99 10.33 -5.64
CA LEU A 100 5.06 10.12 -6.74
C LEU A 100 3.61 10.23 -6.24
N LYS A 101 2.83 11.08 -6.91
CA LYS A 101 1.43 11.34 -6.60
C LYS A 101 0.54 10.53 -7.53
N LEU A 102 0.06 9.40 -7.04
CA LEU A 102 -0.84 8.52 -7.76
C LEU A 102 -2.28 9.03 -7.62
N ASP A 103 -2.95 9.29 -8.74
CA ASP A 103 -4.35 9.67 -8.73
C ASP A 103 -5.27 8.46 -8.46
N PHE A 104 -6.47 8.70 -7.93
CA PHE A 104 -7.37 7.61 -7.55
C PHE A 104 -7.74 6.69 -8.73
N LYS A 105 -7.78 7.21 -9.97
CA LYS A 105 -8.15 6.43 -11.16
C LYS A 105 -7.03 5.48 -11.52
N THR A 106 -5.78 5.95 -11.52
CA THR A 106 -4.59 5.09 -11.68
C THR A 106 -4.59 3.95 -10.65
N ILE A 107 -4.84 4.27 -9.37
CA ILE A 107 -4.89 3.29 -8.28
C ILE A 107 -6.03 2.26 -8.52
N ALA A 108 -7.24 2.73 -8.83
CA ALA A 108 -8.40 1.89 -9.04
C ALA A 108 -8.25 0.96 -10.27
N ASP A 109 -7.70 1.49 -11.36
CA ASP A 109 -7.45 0.73 -12.60
C ASP A 109 -6.41 -0.36 -12.35
N PHE A 110 -5.30 -0.03 -11.67
CA PHE A 110 -4.29 -1.02 -11.30
C PHE A 110 -4.87 -2.18 -10.48
N ARG A 111 -5.70 -1.90 -9.48
CA ARG A 111 -6.34 -2.95 -8.66
C ARG A 111 -7.25 -3.85 -9.47
N ARG A 112 -8.02 -3.27 -10.37
CA ARG A 112 -8.93 -4.01 -11.23
C ARG A 112 -8.15 -4.97 -12.14
N ASP A 113 -7.06 -4.48 -12.71
CA ASP A 113 -6.26 -5.20 -13.70
C ASP A 113 -5.32 -6.24 -13.05
N ASN A 114 -5.00 -6.11 -11.75
CA ASN A 114 -3.99 -6.93 -11.06
C ASN A 114 -4.49 -7.54 -9.73
N ALA A 115 -5.81 -7.71 -9.55
CA ALA A 115 -6.41 -8.11 -8.28
C ALA A 115 -5.79 -9.39 -7.68
N GLU A 116 -5.57 -10.42 -8.50
CA GLU A 116 -5.00 -11.69 -8.05
C GLU A 116 -3.54 -11.55 -7.62
N GLY A 117 -2.72 -10.81 -8.38
CA GLY A 117 -1.31 -10.56 -8.04
C GLY A 117 -1.18 -9.78 -6.73
N ILE A 118 -2.02 -8.76 -6.53
CA ILE A 118 -2.07 -7.98 -5.28
C ILE A 118 -2.44 -8.89 -4.10
N LYS A 119 -3.47 -9.73 -4.25
CA LYS A 119 -3.89 -10.66 -3.19
C LYS A 119 -2.77 -11.61 -2.80
N GLN A 120 -2.07 -12.17 -3.79
CA GLN A 120 -0.94 -13.08 -3.55
C GLN A 120 0.23 -12.36 -2.85
N ALA A 121 0.62 -11.19 -3.33
CA ALA A 121 1.68 -10.38 -2.72
C ALA A 121 1.35 -10.02 -1.26
N CYS A 122 0.14 -9.53 -0.98
CA CYS A 122 -0.29 -9.23 0.39
C CYS A 122 -0.30 -10.47 1.29
N SER A 123 -0.74 -11.63 0.77
CA SER A 123 -0.73 -12.87 1.53
C SER A 123 0.70 -13.32 1.84
N HIS A 124 1.60 -13.25 0.87
CA HIS A 124 3.00 -13.62 1.03
C HIS A 124 3.72 -12.70 2.02
N PHE A 125 3.47 -11.39 1.94
CA PHE A 125 3.98 -10.40 2.88
C PHE A 125 3.60 -10.74 4.33
N VAL A 126 2.31 -11.04 4.59
CA VAL A 126 1.85 -11.40 5.94
C VAL A 126 2.49 -12.70 6.43
N THR A 127 2.65 -13.70 5.55
CA THR A 127 3.33 -14.95 5.93
C THR A 127 4.76 -14.68 6.37
N ILE A 128 5.52 -13.92 5.57
CA ILE A 128 6.91 -13.55 5.89
C ILE A 128 6.99 -12.76 7.21
N CYS A 129 6.14 -11.75 7.40
CA CYS A 129 6.14 -10.98 8.64
C CYS A 129 5.79 -11.83 9.88
N ARG A 130 4.99 -12.90 9.73
CA ARG A 130 4.71 -13.87 10.81
C ARG A 130 5.91 -14.74 11.11
N GLU A 131 6.59 -15.25 10.08
CA GLU A 131 7.79 -16.09 10.21
C GLU A 131 8.95 -15.34 10.85
N MET A 132 9.11 -14.06 10.54
CA MET A 132 10.15 -13.20 11.11
C MET A 132 9.81 -12.66 12.51
N GLY A 133 8.67 -13.03 13.10
CA GLY A 133 8.25 -12.54 14.42
C GLY A 133 7.99 -11.03 14.48
N MET A 134 7.80 -10.38 13.32
CA MET A 134 7.71 -8.91 13.20
C MET A 134 6.34 -8.36 13.62
N PHE A 135 5.36 -9.21 13.87
CA PHE A 135 4.09 -8.79 14.47
C PHE A 135 4.21 -8.84 15.99
N SER A 136 4.38 -7.68 16.62
CA SER A 136 4.13 -7.52 18.05
C SER A 136 2.64 -7.77 18.33
N GLU A 137 2.30 -8.90 18.99
CA GLU A 137 1.03 -9.29 19.64
C GLU A 137 -0.30 -8.62 19.21
N GLY A 138 -0.47 -8.31 17.94
CA GLY A 138 -1.71 -7.80 17.36
C GLY A 138 -2.30 -8.89 16.49
N LYS A 139 -3.25 -9.67 17.03
CA LYS A 139 -4.03 -10.67 16.28
C LYS A 139 -4.58 -10.07 14.98
N VAL A 140 -3.89 -10.30 13.87
CA VAL A 140 -4.45 -10.08 12.53
C VAL A 140 -5.40 -11.26 12.27
N ALA A 141 -6.65 -11.11 12.73
CA ALA A 141 -7.74 -11.95 12.28
C ALA A 141 -7.98 -11.66 10.79
N ILE A 142 -7.54 -12.57 9.93
CA ILE A 142 -7.93 -12.59 8.53
C ILE A 142 -9.22 -13.40 8.49
N ASP A 143 -10.37 -12.75 8.66
CA ASP A 143 -11.66 -13.37 8.37
C ASP A 143 -11.86 -13.43 6.85
N GLY A 144 -11.22 -14.44 6.25
CA GLY A 144 -11.39 -14.79 4.85
C GLY A 144 -12.50 -15.83 4.70
N SER A 145 -13.77 -15.42 4.72
CA SER A 145 -14.90 -16.22 4.22
C SER A 145 -16.16 -15.37 4.01
N LYS A 146 -16.40 -14.93 2.78
CA LYS A 146 -17.77 -14.62 2.32
C LYS A 146 -18.11 -15.64 1.23
N PHE A 147 -18.55 -16.82 1.67
CA PHE A 147 -19.18 -17.81 0.80
C PHE A 147 -20.38 -17.18 0.09
N LYS A 148 -20.55 -17.54 -1.18
CA LYS A 148 -21.59 -17.08 -2.11
C LYS A 148 -22.99 -17.14 -1.49
N ALA A 149 -23.70 -16.01 -1.46
CA ALA A 149 -25.15 -16.02 -1.36
C ALA A 149 -25.73 -16.35 -2.74
N VAL A 150 -26.14 -17.60 -2.93
CA VAL A 150 -26.95 -18.03 -4.08
C VAL A 150 -28.40 -17.72 -3.71
N ASN A 151 -28.99 -16.68 -4.31
CA ASN A 151 -30.42 -16.42 -4.20
C ASN A 151 -31.12 -16.91 -5.47
N SER A 152 -31.38 -18.23 -5.54
CA SER A 152 -32.32 -18.78 -6.52
C SER A 152 -33.66 -18.97 -5.80
N LYS A 153 -34.65 -18.15 -6.13
CA LYS A 153 -36.05 -18.36 -5.71
C LYS A 153 -36.63 -19.51 -6.54
N PRO A 154 -37.16 -20.58 -5.95
CA PRO A 154 -38.08 -21.47 -6.66
C PRO A 154 -39.45 -20.78 -6.73
N THR A 155 -39.90 -20.54 -7.96
CA THR A 155 -41.27 -20.22 -8.30
C THR A 155 -42.14 -21.45 -8.01
N THR A 156 -43.07 -21.38 -7.07
CA THR A 156 -44.10 -22.41 -6.89
C THR A 156 -45.39 -21.95 -7.58
N PRO A 157 -45.96 -22.72 -8.52
CA PRO A 157 -47.29 -22.45 -9.06
C PRO A 157 -48.40 -22.85 -8.08
N GLN A 158 -49.59 -22.34 -8.39
CA GLN A 158 -50.86 -22.36 -7.67
C GLN A 158 -51.34 -23.71 -7.12
N GLY A 159 -52.13 -23.62 -6.05
CA GLY A 159 -53.21 -24.52 -5.66
C GLY A 159 -54.31 -23.72 -5.00
#